data_AF-A0AAV4ZUM3-F1
#
_entry.id   AF-A0AAV4ZUM3-F1
#
_cell.length_a   1.000
_cell.length_b   1.000
_cell.length_c   1.000
_cell.angle_alpha   90.00
_cell.angle_beta   90.00
_cell.angle_gamma   90.00
#
_symmetry.space_group_name_H-M   'P 1'
#
loop_
_entity.id
_entity.type
_entity.pdbx_description
1 polymer ?
#
loop_
_entity_poly.entity_id
_entity_poly.type
_entity_poly.pdbx_seq_one_letter_code
_entity_poly.pdbx_strand_id
1 'polypeptide(L)'
;MLKDKVFRKRLVQCCRQTIESPRLWQVGSSYKFSIPKTPYSYRNVDWIDFEDIVRYTGLVFEIAPTIEAQRIPAASDVVFSYRFSKHGYVIDKRYNYKSFREKSSILSKQSPFRVKINTDISNFYDRLNLHRLESSLASLGCGSKYVSCLNELLFFWADRNSFGLPVGCDASRFLAEAALIPVDRALQREGIKFVRFVDDYRIFAKSFSQAHAYLNILIQELDKESLFINTSKTTFIDLEQHRTEPSEEPQKAAFDPEDEDARVEEKTFVTVGYISKLIKTYRYPGREQIKRYKNEVLTDLKNKTLNSRPDNLEENIRYFVRCFIYNDSREIIDLIDVIDRYVHSLTYIVDALIKEEGRFSDSEVELLSKAFCEMYEKYARSPFFDLAILRLLCHGRYQSLDFVRRTFDGLKLSTNPIFLREFILRTRDIADREMLLSFRRLYSKVSLPVRRAIFHVIEKSDKLLDGEKYAWFKQVHKSEADHYLKVMAGVRLGSRSKQKA
;
A
#
# COMPACT_ATOMS: atom_id res chain seq x y z
N MET A 1 -10.56 6.27 17.05
CA MET A 1 -10.69 5.21 18.08
C MET A 1 -9.39 4.84 18.77
N LEU A 2 -8.25 4.75 18.08
CA LEU A 2 -6.94 4.63 18.76
C LEU A 2 -6.63 5.79 19.74
N LYS A 3 -7.35 6.91 19.64
CA LYS A 3 -7.30 8.00 20.63
C LYS A 3 -7.96 7.62 21.97
N ASP A 4 -8.87 6.64 21.98
CA ASP A 4 -9.55 6.15 23.18
C ASP A 4 -8.60 5.26 24.02
N LYS A 5 -8.45 5.58 25.31
CA LYS A 5 -7.52 4.88 26.21
C LYS A 5 -8.04 3.51 26.65
N VAL A 6 -9.35 3.36 26.84
CA VAL A 6 -9.97 2.11 27.29
C VAL A 6 -9.90 1.07 26.17
N PHE A 7 -10.24 1.48 24.95
CA PHE A 7 -10.13 0.62 23.78
C PHE A 7 -8.69 0.14 23.57
N ARG A 8 -7.70 1.05 23.64
CA ARG A 8 -6.28 0.68 23.53
C ARG A 8 -5.84 -0.32 24.58
N LYS A 9 -6.14 -0.07 25.87
CA LYS A 9 -5.76 -0.98 26.96
C LYS A 9 -6.32 -2.38 26.73
N ARG A 10 -7.59 -2.47 26.33
CA ARG A 10 -8.26 -3.73 26.10
C ARG A 10 -7.77 -4.46 24.86
N LEU A 11 -7.51 -3.74 23.77
CA LEU A 11 -6.87 -4.29 22.58
C LEU A 11 -5.50 -4.91 22.94
N VAL A 12 -4.66 -4.17 23.67
CA VAL A 12 -3.35 -4.66 24.11
C VAL A 12 -3.49 -5.91 24.99
N GLN A 13 -4.44 -5.92 25.93
CA GLN A 13 -4.70 -7.10 26.77
C GLN A 13 -5.12 -8.31 25.93
N CYS A 14 -6.03 -8.10 24.97
CA CYS A 14 -6.49 -9.15 24.07
C CYS A 14 -5.33 -9.69 23.24
N CYS A 15 -4.55 -8.81 22.60
CA CYS A 15 -3.37 -9.19 21.82
C CYS A 15 -2.36 -9.98 22.68
N ARG A 16 -2.07 -9.55 23.91
CA ARG A 16 -1.16 -10.28 24.83
C ARG A 16 -1.68 -11.68 25.15
N GLN A 17 -2.95 -11.80 25.53
CA GLN A 17 -3.56 -13.10 25.83
C GLN A 17 -3.50 -14.04 24.62
N THR A 18 -3.74 -13.52 23.42
CA THR A 18 -3.66 -14.29 22.18
C THR A 18 -2.22 -14.73 21.86
N ILE A 19 -1.22 -13.86 22.06
CA ILE A 19 0.19 -14.20 21.87
C ILE A 19 0.66 -15.22 22.92
N GLU A 20 0.18 -15.10 24.15
CA GLU A 20 0.48 -16.04 25.23
C GLU A 20 -0.16 -17.41 25.00
N SER A 21 -1.36 -17.42 24.43
CA SER A 21 -2.14 -18.63 24.12
C SER A 21 -2.62 -18.59 22.66
N PRO A 22 -1.77 -18.98 21.68
CA PRO A 22 -2.09 -18.89 20.25
C PRO A 22 -3.38 -19.61 19.84
N ARG A 23 -3.79 -20.65 20.59
CA ARG A 23 -5.06 -21.37 20.39
C ARG A 23 -6.31 -20.49 20.52
N LEU A 24 -6.21 -19.34 21.20
CA LEU A 24 -7.28 -18.37 21.34
C LEU A 24 -7.35 -17.41 20.13
N TRP A 25 -6.39 -17.48 19.20
CA TRP A 25 -6.38 -16.63 18.03
C TRP A 25 -7.36 -17.12 16.98
N GLN A 26 -8.49 -16.43 16.87
CA GLN A 26 -9.34 -16.50 15.69
C GLN A 26 -8.78 -15.55 14.62
N VAL A 27 -7.88 -16.06 13.79
CA VAL A 27 -7.24 -15.29 12.72
C VAL A 27 -8.27 -14.90 11.65
N GLY A 28 -8.36 -13.61 11.33
CA GLY A 28 -9.15 -13.11 10.22
C GLY A 28 -8.48 -13.41 8.87
N SER A 29 -9.29 -13.61 7.82
CA SER A 29 -8.80 -13.80 6.46
C SER A 29 -7.99 -12.61 5.97
N SER A 30 -6.90 -12.87 5.25
CA SER A 30 -6.23 -11.85 4.42
C SER A 30 -6.99 -11.72 3.10
N TYR A 31 -7.32 -10.48 2.70
CA TYR A 31 -7.96 -10.21 1.42
C TYR A 31 -6.94 -9.63 0.44
N LYS A 32 -6.64 -10.39 -0.61
CA LYS A 32 -5.69 -9.97 -1.65
C LYS A 32 -6.32 -8.99 -2.63
N PHE A 33 -5.51 -8.05 -3.08
CA PHE A 33 -5.93 -7.00 -4.01
C PHE A 33 -4.80 -6.63 -4.97
N SER A 34 -5.07 -6.55 -6.26
CA SER A 34 -4.04 -6.20 -7.24
C SER A 34 -3.99 -4.68 -7.47
N ILE A 35 -2.86 -4.07 -7.15
CA ILE A 35 -2.61 -2.64 -7.37
C ILE A 35 -1.61 -2.43 -8.51
N PRO A 36 -1.79 -1.41 -9.37
CA PRO A 36 -0.78 -1.02 -10.34
C PRO A 36 0.56 -0.62 -9.68
N LYS A 37 1.66 -1.19 -10.17
CA LYS A 37 3.05 -0.87 -9.79
C LYS A 37 3.73 -0.02 -10.86
N THR A 38 3.47 -0.33 -12.13
CA THR A 38 3.81 0.44 -13.32
C THR A 38 2.60 0.40 -14.27
N PRO A 39 2.58 1.13 -15.40
CA PRO A 39 1.49 1.04 -16.37
C PRO A 39 1.19 -0.38 -16.86
N TYR A 40 2.19 -1.28 -16.83
CA TYR A 40 2.11 -2.64 -17.37
C TYR A 40 2.29 -3.75 -16.32
N SER A 41 2.40 -3.41 -15.03
CA SER A 41 2.60 -4.41 -13.98
C SER A 41 1.79 -4.14 -12.74
N TYR A 42 1.32 -5.21 -12.11
CA TYR A 42 0.52 -5.18 -10.89
C TYR A 42 1.30 -5.83 -9.74
N ARG A 43 0.94 -5.45 -8.52
CA ARG A 43 1.41 -6.03 -7.28
C ARG A 43 0.20 -6.46 -6.46
N ASN A 44 0.22 -7.68 -5.97
CA ASN A 44 -0.77 -8.11 -5.00
C ASN A 44 -0.41 -7.50 -3.64
N VAL A 45 -1.41 -6.92 -2.98
CA VAL A 45 -1.33 -6.42 -1.62
C VAL A 45 -2.36 -7.13 -0.76
N ASP A 46 -2.01 -7.31 0.50
CA ASP A 46 -2.83 -7.98 1.50
C ASP A 46 -3.51 -6.92 2.35
N TRP A 47 -4.84 -6.92 2.34
CA TRP A 47 -5.62 -6.24 3.36
C TRP A 47 -5.88 -7.20 4.50
N ILE A 48 -5.33 -6.88 5.67
CA ILE A 48 -5.46 -7.68 6.89
C ILE A 48 -6.26 -6.86 7.90
N ASP A 49 -7.11 -7.53 8.69
CA ASP A 49 -7.85 -6.85 9.75
C ASP A 49 -6.90 -6.17 10.75
N PHE A 50 -7.30 -4.99 11.24
CA PHE A 50 -6.45 -4.18 12.09
C PHE A 50 -6.00 -4.93 13.35
N GLU A 51 -6.85 -5.77 13.95
CA GLU A 51 -6.45 -6.50 15.17
C GLU A 51 -5.35 -7.51 14.87
N ASP A 52 -5.43 -8.19 13.74
CA ASP A 52 -4.42 -9.16 13.35
C ASP A 52 -3.14 -8.48 12.88
N ILE A 53 -3.22 -7.32 12.23
CA ILE A 53 -2.03 -6.49 11.94
C ILE A 53 -1.32 -6.11 13.24
N VAL A 54 -2.05 -5.72 14.28
CA VAL A 54 -1.45 -5.35 15.58
C VAL A 54 -0.79 -6.57 16.24
N ARG A 55 -1.44 -7.73 16.24
CA ARG A 55 -0.88 -8.98 16.79
C ARG A 55 0.36 -9.44 16.00
N TYR A 56 0.26 -9.48 14.68
CA TYR A 56 1.36 -9.83 13.79
C TYR A 56 2.57 -8.92 13.98
N THR A 57 2.33 -7.60 14.02
CA THR A 57 3.37 -6.61 14.26
C THR A 57 4.02 -6.82 15.63
N GLY A 58 3.22 -7.09 16.67
CA GLY A 58 3.71 -7.42 18.01
C GLY A 58 4.65 -8.62 17.99
N LEU A 59 4.22 -9.74 17.38
CA LEU A 59 5.03 -10.97 17.27
C LEU A 59 6.37 -10.72 16.55
N VAL A 60 6.35 -9.98 15.45
CA VAL A 60 7.58 -9.66 14.72
C VAL A 60 8.48 -8.75 15.56
N PHE A 61 7.93 -7.77 16.27
CA PHE A 61 8.74 -6.85 17.08
C PHE A 61 9.38 -7.54 18.29
N GLU A 62 8.77 -8.60 18.83
CA GLU A 62 9.40 -9.43 19.88
C GLU A 62 10.67 -10.12 19.39
N ILE A 63 10.74 -10.53 18.11
CA ILE A 63 11.92 -11.21 17.54
C ILE A 63 12.86 -10.26 16.77
N ALA A 64 12.42 -9.05 16.43
CA ALA A 64 13.18 -8.08 15.67
C ALA A 64 14.55 -7.71 16.29
N PRO A 65 14.71 -7.57 17.63
CA PRO A 65 16.03 -7.36 18.23
C PRO A 65 17.00 -8.51 17.98
N THR A 66 16.51 -9.75 18.04
CA THR A 66 17.31 -10.95 17.77
C THR A 66 17.71 -11.00 16.29
N ILE A 67 16.77 -10.72 15.38
CA ILE A 67 17.07 -10.62 13.95
C ILE A 67 18.16 -9.56 13.70
N GLU A 68 18.01 -8.35 14.25
CA GLU A 68 18.98 -7.27 14.05
C GLU A 68 20.38 -7.62 14.58
N ALA A 69 20.47 -8.27 15.73
CA ALA A 69 21.74 -8.73 16.29
C ALA A 69 22.48 -9.75 15.40
N GLN A 70 21.74 -10.49 14.58
CA GLN A 70 22.29 -11.49 13.66
C GLN A 70 22.66 -10.92 12.28
N ARG A 71 22.18 -9.72 11.92
CA ARG A 71 22.52 -9.05 10.66
C ARG A 71 23.97 -8.57 10.68
N ILE A 72 24.52 -8.29 9.49
CA ILE A 72 25.79 -7.55 9.40
C ILE A 72 25.62 -6.23 10.16
N PRO A 73 26.54 -5.87 11.08
CA PRO A 73 26.39 -4.69 11.92
C PRO A 73 26.09 -3.41 11.13
N ALA A 74 25.19 -2.58 11.64
CA ALA A 74 24.78 -1.34 10.96
C ALA A 74 25.98 -0.40 10.70
N ALA A 75 26.97 -0.38 11.60
CA ALA A 75 28.21 0.38 11.45
C ALA A 75 29.10 -0.05 10.27
N SER A 76 28.86 -1.24 9.69
CA SER A 76 29.61 -1.71 8.52
C SER A 76 29.13 -1.08 7.21
N ASP A 77 28.00 -0.36 7.21
CA ASP A 77 27.41 0.28 6.02
C ASP A 77 27.24 -0.67 4.83
N VAL A 78 26.86 -1.93 5.10
CA VAL A 78 26.61 -2.95 4.06
C VAL A 78 25.11 -3.06 3.79
N VAL A 79 24.32 -3.38 4.81
CA VAL A 79 22.86 -3.51 4.69
C VAL A 79 22.19 -2.28 5.31
N PHE A 80 21.27 -1.65 4.58
CA PHE A 80 20.66 -0.38 4.99
C PHE A 80 19.16 -0.48 5.30
N SER A 81 18.47 -1.46 4.74
CA SER A 81 17.02 -1.55 4.82
C SER A 81 16.53 -1.85 6.24
N TYR A 82 15.51 -1.09 6.68
CA TYR A 82 14.70 -1.40 7.87
C TYR A 82 15.50 -1.82 9.12
N ARG A 83 16.56 -1.07 9.45
CA ARG A 83 17.37 -1.30 10.64
C ARG A 83 16.54 -1.11 11.91
N PHE A 84 16.48 -2.12 12.76
CA PHE A 84 15.72 -2.05 14.01
C PHE A 84 16.42 -1.12 15.02
N SER A 85 15.65 -0.24 15.66
CA SER A 85 16.13 0.61 16.76
C SER A 85 15.25 0.45 17.99
N LYS A 86 15.91 0.33 19.16
CA LYS A 86 15.26 0.29 20.48
C LYS A 86 14.81 1.67 20.96
N HIS A 87 15.38 2.75 20.38
CA HIS A 87 15.15 4.12 20.83
C HIS A 87 14.56 4.97 19.71
N GLY A 88 13.56 5.78 20.06
CA GLY A 88 12.85 6.64 19.11
C GLY A 88 11.95 5.86 18.16
N TYR A 89 12.21 5.95 16.86
CA TYR A 89 11.48 5.21 15.85
C TYR A 89 11.96 3.75 15.80
N VAL A 90 11.04 2.80 15.62
CA VAL A 90 11.35 1.37 15.51
C VAL A 90 12.30 1.07 14.34
N ILE A 91 12.20 1.87 13.27
CA ILE A 91 13.11 1.82 12.13
C ILE A 91 14.06 3.02 12.24
N ASP A 92 15.36 2.76 12.25
CA ASP A 92 16.38 3.80 12.29
C ASP A 92 16.37 4.59 10.97
N LYS A 93 15.97 5.86 11.05
CA LYS A 93 15.86 6.76 9.90
C LYS A 93 17.21 7.10 9.26
N ARG A 94 18.33 6.89 9.95
CA ARG A 94 19.68 7.13 9.41
C ARG A 94 20.00 6.17 8.27
N TYR A 95 19.44 4.96 8.32
CA TYR A 95 19.63 3.93 7.30
C TYR A 95 18.39 3.89 6.39
N ASN A 96 18.52 4.50 5.21
CA ASN A 96 17.43 4.65 4.26
C ASN A 96 17.93 4.47 2.81
N TYR A 97 17.03 4.61 1.84
CA TYR A 97 17.40 4.42 0.43
C TYR A 97 18.42 5.45 -0.06
N LYS A 98 18.39 6.69 0.48
CA LYS A 98 19.35 7.75 0.14
C LYS A 98 20.74 7.37 0.64
N SER A 99 20.89 6.98 1.91
CA SER A 99 22.18 6.57 2.47
C SER A 99 22.77 5.33 1.76
N PHE A 100 21.92 4.38 1.36
CA PHE A 100 22.30 3.24 0.51
C PHE A 100 22.86 3.71 -0.85
N ARG A 101 22.18 4.64 -1.52
CA ARG A 101 22.64 5.20 -2.80
C ARG A 101 23.95 5.95 -2.65
N GLU A 102 24.09 6.76 -1.61
CA GLU A 102 25.32 7.49 -1.29
C GLU A 102 26.49 6.54 -1.08
N LYS A 103 26.31 5.50 -0.25
CA LYS A 103 27.36 4.50 -0.03
C LYS A 103 27.76 3.78 -1.31
N SER A 104 26.78 3.40 -2.12
CA SER A 104 27.03 2.79 -3.42
C SER A 104 27.81 3.72 -4.36
N SER A 105 27.52 5.02 -4.36
CA SER A 105 28.26 6.01 -5.16
C SER A 105 29.70 6.16 -4.69
N ILE A 106 29.92 6.19 -3.37
CA ILE A 106 31.26 6.22 -2.77
C ILE A 106 32.07 4.99 -3.20
N LEU A 107 31.51 3.78 -3.07
CA LEU A 107 32.17 2.54 -3.48
C LEU A 107 32.47 2.49 -4.99
N SER A 108 31.58 3.02 -5.82
CA SER A 108 31.83 3.14 -7.27
C SER A 108 33.07 3.97 -7.62
N LYS A 109 33.43 4.94 -6.78
CA LYS A 109 34.61 5.80 -6.98
C LYS A 109 35.89 5.25 -6.35
N GLN A 110 35.80 4.20 -5.52
CA GLN A 110 36.95 3.64 -4.82
C GLN A 110 37.78 2.71 -5.72
N SER A 111 39.10 2.84 -5.65
CA SER A 111 40.03 1.81 -6.11
C SER A 111 39.98 0.63 -5.10
N PRO A 112 39.99 -0.65 -5.53
CA PRO A 112 40.28 -1.16 -6.88
C PRO A 112 39.05 -1.52 -7.73
N PHE A 113 37.86 -1.00 -7.43
CA PHE A 113 36.64 -1.41 -8.13
C PHE A 113 36.53 -0.78 -9.52
N ARG A 114 36.30 -1.64 -10.52
CA ARG A 114 36.12 -1.28 -11.94
C ARG A 114 34.75 -1.65 -12.49
N VAL A 115 34.06 -2.60 -11.86
CA VAL A 115 32.74 -3.05 -12.30
C VAL A 115 31.77 -3.04 -11.13
N LYS A 116 30.56 -2.51 -11.35
CA LYS A 116 29.43 -2.57 -10.42
C LYS A 116 28.33 -3.43 -11.03
N ILE A 117 27.80 -4.36 -10.25
CA ILE A 117 26.61 -5.14 -10.59
C ILE A 117 25.43 -4.51 -9.84
N ASN A 118 24.39 -4.11 -10.56
CA ASN A 118 23.10 -3.79 -9.96
C ASN A 118 22.17 -4.99 -10.21
N THR A 119 21.53 -5.52 -9.17
CA THR A 119 20.56 -6.62 -9.33
C THR A 119 19.46 -6.53 -8.26
N ASP A 120 18.32 -7.15 -8.55
CA ASP A 120 17.07 -7.09 -7.79
C ASP A 120 16.54 -8.52 -7.67
N ILE A 121 15.85 -8.88 -6.58
CA ILE A 121 15.24 -10.21 -6.45
C ILE A 121 13.85 -10.22 -7.10
N SER A 122 13.59 -11.21 -7.94
CA SER A 122 12.30 -11.40 -8.62
C SER A 122 11.19 -11.72 -7.63
N ASN A 123 10.11 -10.90 -7.64
CA ASN A 123 8.90 -11.11 -6.85
C ASN A 123 9.16 -11.46 -5.38
N PHE A 124 10.13 -10.76 -4.76
CA PHE A 124 10.73 -11.14 -3.49
C PHE A 124 9.72 -11.54 -2.39
N TYR A 125 8.75 -10.67 -2.08
CA TYR A 125 7.76 -10.95 -1.03
C TYR A 125 6.83 -12.12 -1.39
N ASP A 126 6.41 -12.24 -2.65
CA ASP A 126 5.49 -13.29 -3.10
C ASP A 126 6.18 -14.67 -3.18
N ARG A 127 7.50 -14.70 -3.37
CA ARG A 127 8.30 -15.93 -3.54
C ARG A 127 9.05 -16.37 -2.29
N LEU A 128 8.98 -15.61 -1.20
CA LEU A 128 9.65 -15.98 0.04
C LEU A 128 9.03 -17.26 0.61
N ASN A 129 9.84 -18.32 0.74
CA ASN A 129 9.40 -19.61 1.23
C ASN A 129 9.21 -19.59 2.76
N LEU A 130 8.00 -19.91 3.22
CA LEU A 130 7.62 -19.83 4.63
C LEU A 130 8.32 -20.89 5.49
N HIS A 131 8.54 -22.11 4.98
CA HIS A 131 9.29 -23.15 5.70
C HIS A 131 10.77 -22.80 5.84
N ARG A 132 11.37 -22.21 4.80
CA ARG A 132 12.75 -21.70 4.86
C ARG A 132 12.86 -20.55 5.85
N LEU A 133 11.90 -19.62 5.83
CA LEU A 133 11.85 -18.53 6.79
C LEU A 133 11.74 -19.04 8.24
N GLU A 134 10.84 -19.99 8.51
CA GLU A 134 10.71 -20.62 9.82
C GLU A 134 12.04 -21.22 10.30
N SER A 135 12.69 -22.00 9.43
CA SER A 135 14.00 -22.63 9.70
C SER A 135 15.08 -21.58 9.98
N SER A 136 15.13 -20.53 9.16
CA SER A 136 16.06 -19.41 9.32
C SER A 136 15.83 -18.70 10.64
N LEU A 137 14.59 -18.32 10.99
CA LEU A 137 14.28 -17.69 12.26
C LEU A 137 14.66 -18.55 13.47
N ALA A 138 14.42 -19.86 13.41
CA ALA A 138 14.84 -20.79 14.44
C ALA A 138 16.36 -20.84 14.59
N SER A 139 17.10 -20.92 13.47
CA SER A 139 18.58 -20.94 13.48
C SER A 139 19.22 -19.65 14.00
N LEU A 140 18.52 -18.51 13.85
CA LEU A 140 18.94 -17.21 14.36
C LEU A 140 18.75 -17.07 15.89
N GLY A 141 18.14 -18.07 16.54
CA GLY A 141 17.84 -18.05 17.98
C GLY A 141 16.60 -17.24 18.34
N CYS A 142 15.69 -17.02 17.38
CA CYS A 142 14.39 -16.42 17.70
C CYS A 142 13.57 -17.37 18.58
N GLY A 143 12.79 -16.84 19.53
CA GLY A 143 12.03 -17.66 20.47
C GLY A 143 11.06 -18.61 19.75
N SER A 144 11.18 -19.92 19.98
CA SER A 144 10.46 -20.97 19.27
C SER A 144 8.94 -20.78 19.27
N LYS A 145 8.39 -20.32 20.39
CA LYS A 145 6.96 -19.97 20.53
C LYS A 145 6.53 -18.90 19.53
N TYR A 146 7.31 -17.83 19.37
CA TYR A 146 7.00 -16.73 18.45
C TYR A 146 7.14 -17.18 17.00
N VAL A 147 8.20 -17.94 16.69
CA VAL A 147 8.43 -18.48 15.35
C VAL A 147 7.28 -19.40 14.91
N SER A 148 6.87 -20.34 15.76
CA SER A 148 5.74 -21.24 15.48
C SER A 148 4.43 -20.47 15.27
N CYS A 149 4.13 -19.48 16.13
CA CYS A 149 2.93 -18.67 15.99
C CYS A 149 2.93 -17.82 14.71
N LEU A 150 4.06 -17.22 14.35
CA LEU A 150 4.23 -16.50 13.09
C LEU A 150 4.05 -17.42 11.88
N ASN A 151 4.61 -18.64 11.95
CA ASN A 151 4.51 -19.60 10.87
C ASN A 151 3.05 -20.01 10.62
N GLU A 152 2.31 -20.38 11.67
CA GLU A 152 0.88 -20.74 11.56
C GLU A 152 0.04 -19.60 10.96
N LEU A 153 0.30 -18.36 11.39
CA LEU A 153 -0.37 -17.17 10.90
C LEU A 153 -0.08 -16.91 9.41
N LEU A 154 1.19 -16.94 9.02
CA LEU A 154 1.60 -16.71 7.64
C LEU A 154 1.06 -17.80 6.72
N PHE A 155 1.10 -19.07 7.14
CA PHE A 155 0.48 -20.17 6.39
C PHE A 155 -1.03 -20.01 6.24
N PHE A 156 -1.71 -19.52 7.27
CA PHE A 156 -3.15 -19.25 7.19
C PHE A 156 -3.45 -18.18 6.15
N TRP A 157 -2.71 -17.06 6.14
CA TRP A 157 -2.90 -15.99 5.15
C TRP A 157 -2.42 -16.32 3.75
N ALA A 158 -1.44 -17.21 3.64
CA ALA A 158 -0.99 -17.75 2.36
C ALA A 158 -1.97 -18.77 1.77
N ASP A 159 -3.13 -19.03 2.40
CA ASP A 159 -4.08 -20.08 2.00
C ASP A 159 -3.41 -21.46 1.94
N ARG A 160 -2.60 -21.76 2.96
CA ARG A 160 -1.76 -22.96 3.08
C ARG A 160 -0.72 -23.16 1.98
N ASN A 161 -0.50 -22.15 1.13
CA ASN A 161 0.65 -22.15 0.23
C ASN A 161 1.95 -21.94 1.02
N SER A 162 3.03 -22.56 0.58
CA SER A 162 4.35 -22.48 1.22
C SER A 162 5.12 -21.19 0.92
N PHE A 163 4.49 -20.21 0.27
CA PHE A 163 5.16 -19.01 -0.23
C PHE A 163 4.34 -17.75 0.05
N GLY A 164 5.05 -16.66 0.28
CA GLY A 164 4.49 -15.32 0.32
C GLY A 164 4.46 -14.72 1.72
N LEU A 165 5.01 -13.52 1.86
CA LEU A 165 4.75 -12.65 3.00
C LEU A 165 3.66 -11.64 2.65
N PRO A 166 2.80 -11.25 3.61
CA PRO A 166 1.75 -10.29 3.34
C PRO A 166 2.33 -8.93 2.96
N VAL A 167 1.90 -8.41 1.81
CA VAL A 167 2.42 -7.15 1.26
C VAL A 167 1.52 -5.99 1.70
N GLY A 168 2.09 -5.04 2.44
CA GLY A 168 1.37 -3.85 2.94
C GLY A 168 1.54 -3.60 4.43
N CYS A 169 2.17 -4.53 5.14
CA CYS A 169 2.51 -4.41 6.56
C CYS A 169 4.01 -4.15 6.75
N ASP A 170 4.39 -3.27 7.69
CA ASP A 170 5.79 -3.00 8.01
C ASP A 170 6.47 -4.20 8.69
N ALA A 171 5.72 -5.07 9.37
CA ALA A 171 6.25 -6.24 10.04
C ALA A 171 6.89 -7.25 9.05
N SER A 172 6.28 -7.44 7.88
CA SER A 172 6.81 -8.32 6.82
C SER A 172 8.22 -7.95 6.38
N ARG A 173 8.62 -6.68 6.56
CA ARG A 173 9.95 -6.19 6.17
C ARG A 173 11.06 -6.80 7.02
N PHE A 174 10.84 -6.94 8.33
CA PHE A 174 11.84 -7.56 9.22
C PHE A 174 12.01 -9.05 8.91
N LEU A 175 10.93 -9.74 8.58
CA LEU A 175 10.98 -11.14 8.15
C LEU A 175 11.68 -11.32 6.81
N ALA A 176 11.42 -10.41 5.87
CA ALA A 176 12.12 -10.37 4.58
C ALA A 176 13.63 -10.14 4.76
N GLU A 177 14.02 -9.25 5.67
CA GLU A 177 15.43 -9.05 6.02
C GLU A 177 16.04 -10.29 6.69
N ALA A 178 15.31 -10.98 7.57
CA ALA A 178 15.78 -12.19 8.21
C ALA A 178 16.09 -13.31 7.20
N ALA A 179 15.26 -13.46 6.16
CA ALA A 179 15.46 -14.44 5.09
C ALA A 179 16.75 -14.23 4.29
N LEU A 180 17.28 -12.99 4.24
CA LEU A 180 18.50 -12.67 3.48
C LEU A 180 19.77 -12.72 4.34
N ILE A 181 19.68 -12.92 5.65
CA ILE A 181 20.85 -13.01 6.53
C ILE A 181 21.84 -14.11 6.10
N PRO A 182 21.41 -15.34 5.74
CA PRO A 182 22.33 -16.38 5.29
C PRO A 182 23.09 -15.98 4.02
N VAL A 183 22.40 -15.35 3.06
CA VAL A 183 22.97 -14.86 1.80
C VAL A 183 24.00 -13.76 2.06
N ASP A 184 23.64 -12.75 2.87
CA ASP A 184 24.54 -11.66 3.25
C ASP A 184 25.83 -12.17 3.90
N ARG A 185 25.69 -13.14 4.82
CA ARG A 185 26.84 -13.78 5.51
C ARG A 185 27.70 -14.59 4.56
N ALA A 186 27.12 -15.27 3.57
CA ALA A 186 27.87 -16.00 2.56
C ALA A 186 28.72 -15.04 1.71
N LEU A 187 28.12 -13.96 1.20
CA LEU A 187 28.85 -12.94 0.45
C LEU A 187 29.98 -12.31 1.27
N GLN A 188 29.73 -12.04 2.57
CA GLN A 188 30.74 -11.49 3.47
C GLN A 188 31.90 -12.48 3.70
N ARG A 189 31.61 -13.78 3.86
CA ARG A 189 32.62 -14.85 4.02
C ARG A 189 33.49 -15.00 2.78
N GLU A 190 32.91 -14.86 1.60
CA GLU A 190 33.62 -14.86 0.31
C GLU A 190 34.41 -13.55 0.06
N GLY A 191 34.39 -12.60 1.00
CA GLY A 191 35.09 -11.31 0.87
C GLY A 191 34.52 -10.40 -0.22
N ILE A 192 33.27 -10.63 -0.64
CA ILE A 192 32.61 -9.87 -1.70
C ILE A 192 32.21 -8.50 -1.14
N LYS A 193 32.59 -7.42 -1.84
CA LYS A 193 32.15 -6.07 -1.48
C LYS A 193 30.77 -5.81 -2.08
N PHE A 194 29.77 -5.62 -1.23
CA PHE A 194 28.42 -5.26 -1.65
C PHE A 194 27.76 -4.27 -0.70
N VAL A 195 26.68 -3.65 -1.17
CA VAL A 195 25.69 -2.98 -0.32
C VAL A 195 24.29 -3.44 -0.72
N ARG A 196 23.35 -3.45 0.23
CA ARG A 196 21.98 -3.93 0.03
C ARG A 196 20.92 -3.03 0.62
N PHE A 197 19.82 -2.87 -0.11
CA PHE A 197 18.58 -2.30 0.39
C PHE A 197 17.40 -3.20 -0.02
N VAL A 198 16.87 -3.97 0.92
CA VAL A 198 15.83 -4.99 0.70
C VAL A 198 16.31 -6.01 -0.33
N ASP A 199 15.70 -6.03 -1.50
CA ASP A 199 15.98 -6.89 -2.65
C ASP A 199 17.01 -6.30 -3.62
N ASP A 200 17.37 -5.02 -3.49
CA ASP A 200 18.36 -4.31 -4.34
C ASP A 200 19.79 -4.57 -3.83
N TYR A 201 20.53 -5.42 -4.54
CA TYR A 201 21.96 -5.69 -4.32
C TYR A 201 22.82 -4.87 -5.27
N ARG A 202 23.88 -4.28 -4.72
CA ARG A 202 24.95 -3.64 -5.50
C ARG A 202 26.29 -4.25 -5.13
N ILE A 203 26.91 -4.94 -6.07
CA ILE A 203 28.16 -5.68 -5.86
C ILE A 203 29.29 -4.98 -6.63
N PHE A 204 30.48 -4.90 -6.04
CA PHE A 204 31.64 -4.22 -6.60
C PHE A 204 32.79 -5.19 -6.83
N ALA A 205 33.33 -5.18 -8.05
CA ALA A 205 34.37 -6.09 -8.51
C ALA A 205 35.51 -5.35 -9.22
N LYS A 206 36.68 -6.00 -9.29
CA LYS A 206 37.90 -5.46 -9.92
C LYS A 206 37.93 -5.68 -11.44
N SER A 207 37.13 -6.62 -11.95
CA SER A 207 37.03 -6.94 -13.39
C SER A 207 35.67 -7.57 -13.70
N PHE A 208 35.30 -7.60 -14.99
CA PHE A 208 34.06 -8.27 -15.44
C PHE A 208 34.07 -9.77 -15.11
N SER A 209 35.20 -10.45 -15.25
CA SER A 209 35.33 -11.87 -14.90
C SER A 209 35.04 -12.10 -13.41
N GLN A 210 35.60 -11.28 -12.52
CA GLN A 210 35.29 -11.35 -11.09
C GLN A 210 33.82 -10.99 -10.81
N ALA A 211 33.27 -10.01 -11.52
CA ALA A 211 31.87 -9.64 -11.39
C ALA A 211 30.94 -10.83 -11.75
N HIS A 212 31.22 -11.55 -12.83
CA HIS A 212 30.47 -12.77 -13.18
C HIS A 212 30.59 -13.85 -12.12
N ALA A 213 31.77 -14.07 -11.55
CA ALA A 213 31.97 -15.02 -10.46
C ALA A 213 31.13 -14.63 -9.22
N TYR A 214 31.14 -13.35 -8.83
CA TYR A 214 30.34 -12.84 -7.71
C TYR A 214 28.84 -12.94 -7.96
N LEU A 215 28.38 -12.66 -9.18
CA LEU A 215 26.97 -12.84 -9.54
C LEU A 215 26.56 -14.31 -9.43
N ASN A 216 27.41 -15.24 -9.89
CA ASN A 216 27.14 -16.67 -9.78
C ASN A 216 27.04 -17.12 -8.32
N ILE A 217 27.94 -16.65 -7.45
CA ILE A 217 27.86 -16.91 -6.00
C ILE A 217 26.55 -16.39 -5.43
N LEU A 218 26.15 -15.14 -5.75
CA LEU A 218 24.88 -14.60 -5.30
C LEU A 218 23.69 -15.46 -5.76
N ILE A 219 23.67 -15.89 -7.02
CA ILE A 219 22.61 -16.75 -7.56
C ILE A 219 22.55 -18.08 -6.79
N GLN A 220 23.69 -18.72 -6.55
CA GLN A 220 23.77 -19.99 -5.81
C GLN A 220 23.28 -19.84 -4.36
N GLU A 221 23.64 -18.75 -3.68
CA GLU A 221 23.18 -18.50 -2.31
C GLU A 221 21.68 -18.15 -2.25
N LEU A 222 21.15 -17.42 -3.23
CA LEU A 222 19.71 -17.14 -3.32
C LEU A 222 18.90 -18.41 -3.63
N ASP A 223 19.42 -19.31 -4.47
CA ASP A 223 18.75 -20.56 -4.84
C ASP A 223 18.54 -21.49 -3.63
N LYS A 224 19.49 -21.52 -2.68
CA LYS A 224 19.35 -22.24 -1.40
C LYS A 224 18.11 -21.78 -0.60
N GLU A 225 17.76 -20.50 -0.71
CA GLU A 225 16.58 -19.88 -0.10
C GLU A 225 15.34 -19.89 -1.02
N SER A 226 15.43 -20.56 -2.18
CA SER A 226 14.39 -20.61 -3.22
C SER A 226 14.04 -19.23 -3.81
N LEU A 227 15.04 -18.36 -3.91
CA LEU A 227 14.93 -17.01 -4.46
C LEU A 227 15.72 -16.90 -5.77
N PHE A 228 15.27 -16.01 -6.65
CA PHE A 228 15.88 -15.81 -7.97
C PHE A 228 16.11 -14.33 -8.25
N ILE A 229 17.19 -14.01 -8.94
CA ILE A 229 17.44 -12.64 -9.41
C ILE A 229 16.45 -12.25 -10.51
N ASN A 230 16.29 -10.95 -10.69
CA ASN A 230 15.56 -10.35 -11.79
C ASN A 230 16.55 -10.03 -12.91
N THR A 231 16.62 -10.94 -13.89
CA THR A 231 17.55 -10.83 -15.02
C THR A 231 17.36 -9.53 -15.79
N SER A 232 16.11 -9.08 -16.00
CA SER A 232 15.81 -7.82 -16.72
C SER A 232 16.30 -6.56 -16.01
N LYS A 233 16.51 -6.63 -14.68
CA LYS A 233 17.06 -5.52 -13.88
C LYS A 233 18.52 -5.73 -13.50
N THR A 234 19.12 -6.85 -13.92
CA THR A 234 20.51 -7.17 -13.59
C THR A 234 21.41 -6.55 -14.65
N THR A 235 22.27 -5.63 -14.24
CA THR A 235 23.18 -4.93 -15.15
C THR A 235 24.60 -4.89 -14.61
N PHE A 236 25.57 -4.99 -15.51
CA PHE A 236 26.97 -4.72 -15.24
C PHE A 236 27.29 -3.32 -15.73
N ILE A 237 27.89 -2.51 -14.86
CA ILE A 237 28.24 -1.12 -15.13
C ILE A 237 29.76 -1.00 -15.03
N ASP A 238 30.38 -0.54 -16.12
CA ASP A 238 31.79 -0.18 -16.15
C ASP A 238 32.00 1.15 -15.41
N LEU A 239 32.78 1.10 -14.33
CA LEU A 239 33.05 2.25 -13.47
C LEU A 239 34.21 3.10 -13.99
N GLU A 240 35.04 2.62 -14.92
CA GLU A 240 36.12 3.41 -15.50
C GLU A 240 35.57 4.40 -16.53
N GLN A 241 34.66 3.94 -17.41
CA GLN A 241 33.99 4.80 -18.39
C GLN A 241 33.12 5.89 -17.73
N HIS A 242 32.45 5.56 -16.61
CA HIS A 242 31.64 6.50 -15.83
C HIS A 242 32.44 7.48 -14.95
N ARG A 243 33.77 7.40 -14.89
CA ARG A 243 34.61 8.41 -14.19
C ARG A 243 34.93 9.63 -15.06
N THR A 244 34.91 9.45 -16.38
CA THR A 244 35.26 10.48 -17.38
C THR A 244 34.08 11.30 -17.88
N GLU A 245 32.85 10.81 -17.72
CA GLU A 245 31.64 11.57 -18.06
C GLU A 245 30.94 12.05 -16.78
N PRO A 246 30.57 13.33 -16.66
CA PRO A 246 29.65 13.76 -15.62
C PRO A 246 28.32 13.04 -15.86
N SER A 247 28.06 12.02 -15.06
CA SER A 247 26.97 11.08 -15.24
C SER A 247 25.59 11.76 -15.23
N GLU A 248 24.93 11.81 -16.39
CA GLU A 248 23.47 11.71 -16.46
C GLU A 248 23.09 10.21 -16.38
N GLU A 249 23.15 9.63 -15.17
CA GLU A 249 22.46 8.35 -14.94
C GLU A 249 20.95 8.59 -15.09
N PRO A 250 20.18 7.63 -15.65
CA PRO A 250 18.75 7.81 -15.85
C PRO A 250 18.10 8.17 -14.53
N GLN A 251 17.56 9.38 -14.48
CA GLN A 251 16.78 9.88 -13.37
C GLN A 251 15.64 8.86 -13.13
N LYS A 252 15.83 7.93 -12.20
CA LYS A 252 14.69 7.48 -11.39
C LYS A 252 14.24 8.77 -10.71
N ALA A 253 13.21 9.39 -11.31
CA ALA A 253 12.65 10.68 -10.99
C ALA A 253 13.19 11.20 -9.67
N ALA A 254 14.12 12.15 -9.75
CA ALA A 254 14.45 12.95 -8.59
C ALA A 254 13.10 13.37 -7.99
N PHE A 255 12.88 12.99 -6.74
CA PHE A 255 11.84 13.62 -5.96
C PHE A 255 12.29 15.08 -5.85
N ASP A 256 11.73 15.90 -6.74
CA ASP A 256 11.86 17.34 -6.67
C ASP A 256 11.31 17.74 -5.29
N PRO A 257 12.05 18.49 -4.45
CA PRO A 257 11.45 19.10 -3.29
C PRO A 257 10.45 20.13 -3.82
N GLU A 258 9.19 19.72 -3.94
CA GLU A 258 8.09 20.63 -4.18
C GLU A 258 8.05 21.64 -3.02
N ASP A 259 8.42 22.89 -3.32
CA ASP A 259 8.23 24.14 -2.57
C ASP A 259 8.55 24.11 -1.05
N GLU A 260 9.59 24.85 -0.65
CA GLU A 260 9.93 25.13 0.76
C GLU A 260 8.83 25.95 1.51
N ASP A 261 7.86 26.54 0.79
CA ASP A 261 6.82 27.41 1.37
C ASP A 261 5.42 26.77 1.51
N ALA A 262 5.25 25.48 1.15
CA ALA A 262 4.01 24.78 1.44
C ALA A 262 3.95 24.46 2.94
N ARG A 263 3.30 25.31 3.74
CA ARG A 263 3.05 25.10 5.19
C ARG A 263 2.60 23.67 5.47
N VAL A 264 3.54 22.81 5.85
CA VAL A 264 3.29 21.46 6.31
C VAL A 264 2.77 21.59 7.74
N GLU A 265 1.45 21.54 7.93
CA GLU A 265 0.93 21.03 9.19
C GLU A 265 1.51 19.63 9.36
N GLU A 266 2.51 19.50 10.22
CA GLU A 266 3.23 18.26 10.52
C GLU A 266 2.32 17.30 11.29
N LYS A 267 1.29 16.78 10.62
CA LYS A 267 0.70 15.50 11.00
C LYS A 267 1.63 14.46 10.42
N THR A 268 2.57 13.97 11.24
CA THR A 268 3.41 12.81 10.95
C THR A 268 2.53 11.59 10.70
N PHE A 269 2.03 11.44 9.48
CA PHE A 269 1.56 10.17 8.98
C PHE A 269 2.81 9.36 8.62
N VAL A 270 3.00 8.23 9.29
CA VAL A 270 3.93 7.21 8.83
C VAL A 270 3.39 6.73 7.49
N THR A 271 4.01 7.14 6.39
CA THR A 271 3.63 6.68 5.05
C THR A 271 4.01 5.20 4.94
N VAL A 272 3.05 4.33 5.27
CA VAL A 272 3.13 2.89 4.97
C VAL A 272 3.07 2.76 3.45
N GLY A 273 4.18 2.38 2.83
CA GLY A 273 4.22 2.30 1.37
C GLY A 273 5.36 1.46 0.83
N TYR A 274 5.00 0.43 0.07
CA TYR A 274 5.80 0.02 -1.08
C TYR A 274 5.64 1.10 -2.14
N ILE A 275 6.72 1.79 -2.49
CA ILE A 275 6.66 2.90 -3.45
C ILE A 275 6.20 2.35 -4.80
N SER A 276 4.95 2.63 -5.18
CA SER A 276 4.51 2.57 -6.57
C SER A 276 5.14 3.77 -7.27
N LYS A 277 5.62 3.60 -8.51
CA LYS A 277 6.08 4.75 -9.30
C LYS A 277 4.92 5.69 -9.65
N LEU A 278 3.70 5.14 -9.66
CA LEU A 278 2.46 5.85 -9.96
C LEU A 278 2.10 6.82 -8.83
N ILE A 279 2.06 8.11 -9.14
CA ILE A 279 1.54 9.13 -8.22
C ILE A 279 0.02 9.03 -8.21
N LYS A 280 -0.55 8.75 -7.04
CA LYS A 280 -2.00 8.54 -6.86
C LYS A 280 -2.73 9.74 -6.27
N THR A 281 -1.99 10.72 -5.77
CA THR A 281 -2.54 11.86 -5.05
C THR A 281 -2.25 13.15 -5.81
N TYR A 282 -3.30 13.92 -6.03
CA TYR A 282 -3.23 15.25 -6.60
C TYR A 282 -2.71 16.27 -5.57
N ARG A 283 -1.83 17.17 -6.02
CA ARG A 283 -1.32 18.29 -5.22
C ARG A 283 -1.70 19.59 -5.93
N TYR A 284 -2.15 20.56 -5.14
CA TYR A 284 -2.55 21.87 -5.65
C TYR A 284 -1.36 22.58 -6.31
N PRO A 285 -1.52 23.09 -7.55
CA PRO A 285 -0.46 23.81 -8.23
C PRO A 285 -0.28 25.24 -7.70
N GLY A 286 0.93 25.78 -7.89
CA GLY A 286 1.25 27.17 -7.57
C GLY A 286 0.61 28.18 -8.53
N ARG A 287 0.56 29.46 -8.12
CA ARG A 287 -0.13 30.53 -8.90
C ARG A 287 0.43 30.70 -10.32
N GLU A 288 1.74 30.65 -10.49
CA GLU A 288 2.38 30.77 -11.81
C GLU A 288 2.10 29.57 -12.72
N GLN A 289 2.07 28.36 -12.14
CA GLN A 289 1.69 27.15 -12.87
C GLN A 289 0.24 27.23 -13.37
N ILE A 290 -0.67 27.74 -12.54
CA ILE A 290 -2.09 27.91 -12.91
C ILE A 290 -2.24 28.84 -14.12
N LYS A 291 -1.49 29.96 -14.17
CA LYS A 291 -1.51 30.86 -15.33
C LYS A 291 -1.07 30.13 -16.60
N ARG A 292 -0.04 29.29 -16.51
CA ARG A 292 0.43 28.49 -17.63
C ARG A 292 -0.63 27.50 -18.11
N TYR A 293 -1.25 26.75 -17.18
CA TYR A 293 -2.25 25.73 -17.51
C TYR A 293 -3.48 26.28 -18.22
N LYS A 294 -3.88 27.52 -17.91
CA LYS A 294 -5.01 28.20 -18.55
C LYS A 294 -4.82 28.47 -20.05
N ASN A 295 -3.57 28.65 -20.49
CA ASN A 295 -3.26 29.10 -21.85
C ASN A 295 -2.88 27.95 -22.80
N GLU A 296 -2.86 26.71 -22.31
CA GLU A 296 -2.45 25.54 -23.10
C GLU A 296 -3.56 25.08 -24.05
N VAL A 297 -3.20 24.56 -25.23
CA VAL A 297 -4.15 23.98 -26.17
C VAL A 297 -4.41 22.52 -25.79
N LEU A 298 -5.60 22.22 -25.26
CA LEU A 298 -5.91 20.88 -24.71
C LEU A 298 -5.88 19.78 -25.77
N THR A 299 -6.32 20.05 -27.00
CA THR A 299 -6.34 19.05 -28.08
C THR A 299 -4.94 18.58 -28.46
N ASP A 300 -3.98 19.50 -28.58
CA ASP A 300 -2.58 19.19 -28.85
C ASP A 300 -1.97 18.40 -27.69
N LEU A 301 -2.30 18.80 -26.46
CA LEU A 301 -1.80 18.14 -25.27
C LEU A 301 -2.39 16.73 -25.09
N LYS A 302 -3.66 16.53 -25.45
CA LYS A 302 -4.29 15.20 -25.52
C LYS A 302 -3.52 14.32 -26.49
N ASN A 303 -3.33 14.78 -27.72
CA ASN A 303 -2.63 14.02 -28.76
C ASN A 303 -1.19 13.69 -28.36
N LYS A 304 -0.47 14.64 -27.75
CA LYS A 304 0.86 14.41 -27.18
C LYS A 304 0.83 13.35 -26.08
N THR A 305 -0.14 13.42 -25.17
CA THR A 305 -0.29 12.49 -24.05
C THR A 305 -0.59 11.08 -24.55
N LEU A 306 -1.56 10.95 -25.48
CA LEU A 306 -1.92 9.68 -26.10
C LEU A 306 -0.74 9.05 -26.88
N ASN A 307 0.15 9.84 -27.47
CA ASN A 307 1.29 9.33 -28.23
C ASN A 307 2.59 9.26 -27.42
N SER A 308 2.53 9.45 -26.09
CA SER A 308 3.72 9.49 -25.24
C SER A 308 4.39 8.13 -25.08
N ARG A 309 5.73 8.14 -25.08
CA ARG A 309 6.55 6.97 -24.70
C ARG A 309 6.43 6.68 -23.19
N PRO A 310 6.66 5.44 -22.73
CA PRO A 310 6.50 5.05 -21.33
C PRO A 310 7.29 5.89 -20.32
N ASP A 311 8.47 6.40 -20.71
CA ASP A 311 9.39 7.07 -19.79
C ASP A 311 8.87 8.41 -19.25
N ASN A 312 8.08 9.15 -20.06
CA ASN A 312 7.49 10.44 -19.68
C ASN A 312 5.95 10.38 -19.55
N LEU A 313 5.37 9.19 -19.63
CA LEU A 313 3.93 9.00 -19.72
C LEU A 313 3.19 9.57 -18.51
N GLU A 314 3.64 9.25 -17.29
CA GLU A 314 2.97 9.71 -16.07
C GLU A 314 3.01 11.23 -15.92
N GLU A 315 4.13 11.87 -16.27
CA GLU A 315 4.27 13.31 -16.19
C GLU A 315 3.35 14.01 -17.19
N ASN A 316 3.29 13.50 -18.42
CA ASN A 316 2.41 14.03 -19.46
C ASN A 316 0.93 13.89 -19.06
N ILE A 317 0.52 12.75 -18.49
CA ILE A 317 -0.85 12.58 -17.98
C ILE A 317 -1.13 13.59 -16.86
N ARG A 318 -0.22 13.74 -15.88
CA ARG A 318 -0.41 14.70 -14.78
C ARG A 318 -0.53 16.14 -15.28
N TYR A 319 0.31 16.51 -16.25
CA TYR A 319 0.30 17.82 -16.87
C TYR A 319 -1.02 18.06 -17.62
N PHE A 320 -1.44 17.09 -18.46
CA PHE A 320 -2.72 17.11 -19.14
C PHE A 320 -3.90 17.31 -18.18
N VAL A 321 -3.98 16.51 -17.11
CA VAL A 321 -5.08 16.60 -16.12
C VAL A 321 -5.09 17.97 -15.44
N ARG A 322 -3.93 18.54 -15.14
CA ARG A 322 -3.84 19.90 -14.58
C ARG A 322 -4.32 20.94 -15.60
N CYS A 323 -3.87 20.88 -16.86
CA CYS A 323 -4.38 21.77 -17.90
C CYS A 323 -5.89 21.63 -18.07
N PHE A 324 -6.41 20.40 -18.12
CA PHE A 324 -7.85 20.13 -18.21
C PHE A 324 -8.64 20.78 -17.07
N ILE A 325 -8.18 20.67 -15.81
CA ILE A 325 -8.86 21.25 -14.65
C ILE A 325 -8.83 22.79 -14.64
N TYR A 326 -7.78 23.41 -15.17
CA TYR A 326 -7.58 24.86 -15.07
C TYR A 326 -7.97 25.63 -16.32
N ASN A 327 -8.17 24.96 -17.45
CA ASN A 327 -8.53 25.57 -18.71
C ASN A 327 -10.05 25.59 -18.93
N ASP A 328 -10.60 26.77 -19.20
CA ASP A 328 -12.05 26.98 -19.33
C ASP A 328 -12.63 26.42 -20.65
N SER A 329 -11.80 26.14 -21.66
CA SER A 329 -12.20 25.53 -22.95
C SER A 329 -12.12 24.00 -22.95
N ARG A 330 -12.37 23.37 -21.80
CA ARG A 330 -12.28 21.91 -21.63
C ARG A 330 -13.47 21.18 -22.24
N GLU A 331 -13.20 20.03 -22.86
CA GLU A 331 -14.22 19.09 -23.29
C GLU A 331 -14.10 17.79 -22.50
N ILE A 332 -15.16 17.37 -21.81
CA ILE A 332 -15.13 16.19 -20.93
C ILE A 332 -14.66 14.93 -21.68
N ILE A 333 -15.01 14.81 -22.97
CA ILE A 333 -14.60 13.69 -23.82
C ILE A 333 -13.09 13.53 -23.92
N ASP A 334 -12.32 14.64 -23.91
CA ASP A 334 -10.86 14.59 -23.97
C ASP A 334 -10.27 13.91 -22.73
N LEU A 335 -10.87 14.13 -21.56
CA LEU A 335 -10.45 13.44 -20.34
C LEU A 335 -10.81 11.95 -20.42
N ILE A 336 -11.99 11.61 -20.92
CA ILE A 336 -12.43 10.21 -21.04
C ILE A 336 -11.50 9.43 -21.99
N ASP A 337 -11.11 10.01 -23.13
CA ASP A 337 -10.15 9.42 -24.07
C ASP A 337 -8.81 9.08 -23.40
N VAL A 338 -8.30 9.99 -22.55
CA VAL A 338 -7.05 9.79 -21.81
C VAL A 338 -7.21 8.69 -20.75
N ILE A 339 -8.34 8.66 -20.04
CA ILE A 339 -8.60 7.61 -19.04
C ILE A 339 -8.72 6.24 -19.71
N ASP A 340 -9.46 6.14 -20.82
CA ASP A 340 -9.68 4.87 -21.53
C ASP A 340 -8.36 4.26 -22.01
N ARG A 341 -7.41 5.09 -22.46
CA ARG A 341 -6.06 4.61 -22.82
C ARG A 341 -5.17 4.33 -21.60
N TYR A 342 -5.30 5.12 -20.53
CA TYR A 342 -4.39 5.11 -19.38
C TYR A 342 -5.12 4.91 -18.05
N VAL A 343 -5.89 3.83 -17.95
CA VAL A 343 -6.71 3.47 -16.77
C VAL A 343 -5.90 3.45 -15.46
N HIS A 344 -4.60 3.16 -15.50
CA HIS A 344 -3.73 3.17 -14.31
C HIS A 344 -3.66 4.55 -13.61
N SER A 345 -3.95 5.65 -14.33
CA SER A 345 -3.97 7.03 -13.81
C SER A 345 -5.29 7.43 -13.14
N LEU A 346 -6.33 6.57 -13.22
CA LEU A 346 -7.68 6.86 -12.74
C LEU A 346 -7.72 7.34 -11.29
N THR A 347 -6.91 6.76 -10.41
CA THR A 347 -6.86 7.17 -8.99
C THR A 347 -6.39 8.62 -8.80
N TYR A 348 -5.41 9.07 -9.59
CA TYR A 348 -4.94 10.44 -9.58
C TYR A 348 -5.98 11.40 -10.16
N ILE A 349 -6.60 11.02 -11.29
CA ILE A 349 -7.63 11.82 -11.96
C ILE A 349 -8.83 12.02 -11.03
N VAL A 350 -9.35 10.96 -10.42
CA VAL A 350 -10.44 11.04 -9.45
C VAL A 350 -10.06 11.93 -8.26
N ASP A 351 -8.84 11.79 -7.73
CA ASP A 351 -8.37 12.62 -6.62
C ASP A 351 -8.33 14.12 -7.00
N ALA A 352 -7.94 14.42 -8.24
CA ALA A 352 -7.90 15.77 -8.78
C ALA A 352 -9.30 16.36 -8.97
N LEU A 353 -10.23 15.61 -9.58
CA LEU A 353 -11.62 16.02 -9.76
C LEU A 353 -12.30 16.32 -8.42
N ILE A 354 -12.10 15.48 -7.40
CA ILE A 354 -12.65 15.69 -6.06
C ILE A 354 -12.07 16.96 -5.40
N LYS A 355 -10.76 17.18 -5.49
CA LYS A 355 -10.10 18.31 -4.83
C LYS A 355 -10.39 19.66 -5.48
N GLU A 356 -10.71 19.65 -6.76
CA GLU A 356 -10.98 20.83 -7.58
C GLU A 356 -12.45 20.90 -8.02
N GLU A 357 -13.35 20.20 -7.30
CA GLU A 357 -14.78 20.10 -7.57
C GLU A 357 -15.44 21.46 -7.81
N GLY A 358 -15.02 22.50 -7.07
CA GLY A 358 -15.55 23.86 -7.18
C GLY A 358 -15.24 24.58 -8.50
N ARG A 359 -14.41 24.00 -9.39
CA ARG A 359 -14.09 24.59 -10.70
C ARG A 359 -15.03 24.16 -11.82
N PHE A 360 -15.78 23.08 -11.60
CA PHE A 360 -16.67 22.54 -12.60
C PHE A 360 -18.08 23.13 -12.44
N SER A 361 -18.68 23.47 -13.58
CA SER A 361 -20.10 23.85 -13.68
C SER A 361 -21.01 22.66 -13.41
N ASP A 362 -22.29 22.93 -13.12
CA ASP A 362 -23.28 21.85 -12.88
C ASP A 362 -23.42 20.92 -14.08
N SER A 363 -23.40 21.47 -15.30
CA SER A 363 -23.45 20.68 -16.53
C SER A 363 -22.21 19.79 -16.71
N GLU A 364 -21.01 20.30 -16.41
CA GLU A 364 -19.78 19.50 -16.48
C GLU A 364 -19.77 18.38 -15.44
N VAL A 365 -20.23 18.66 -14.22
CA VAL A 365 -20.35 17.66 -13.15
C VAL A 365 -21.34 16.56 -13.54
N GLU A 366 -22.47 16.90 -14.16
CA GLU A 366 -23.44 15.91 -14.65
C GLU A 366 -22.84 15.04 -15.75
N LEU A 367 -22.17 15.64 -16.74
CA LEU A 367 -21.49 14.92 -17.82
C LEU A 367 -20.39 14.00 -17.29
N LEU A 368 -19.56 14.47 -16.36
CA LEU A 368 -18.53 13.66 -15.70
C LEU A 368 -19.15 12.49 -14.93
N SER A 369 -20.21 12.75 -14.15
CA SER A 369 -20.88 11.72 -13.37
C SER A 369 -21.47 10.63 -14.27
N LYS A 370 -22.13 11.03 -15.36
CA LYS A 370 -22.68 10.13 -16.37
C LYS A 370 -21.58 9.30 -17.04
N ALA A 371 -20.50 9.94 -17.49
CA ALA A 371 -19.38 9.25 -18.12
C ALA A 371 -18.74 8.22 -17.18
N PHE A 372 -18.53 8.57 -15.91
CA PHE A 372 -17.98 7.62 -14.93
C PHE A 372 -18.94 6.47 -14.59
N CYS A 373 -20.26 6.69 -14.61
CA CYS A 373 -21.24 5.60 -14.49
C CYS A 373 -21.14 4.64 -15.68
N GLU A 374 -21.15 5.17 -16.91
CA GLU A 374 -21.01 4.38 -18.14
C GLU A 374 -19.68 3.60 -18.16
N MET A 375 -18.59 4.21 -17.70
CA MET A 375 -17.29 3.56 -17.57
C MET A 375 -17.29 2.37 -16.60
N TYR A 376 -18.06 2.46 -15.51
CA TYR A 376 -18.21 1.36 -14.55
C TYR A 376 -19.02 0.20 -15.15
N GLU A 377 -20.07 0.52 -15.90
CA GLU A 377 -20.94 -0.49 -16.52
C GLU A 377 -20.28 -1.21 -17.69
N LYS A 378 -19.57 -0.46 -18.54
CA LYS A 378 -18.95 -0.99 -19.76
C LYS A 378 -17.78 -1.92 -19.47
N TYR A 379 -17.10 -1.73 -18.33
CA TYR A 379 -15.88 -2.46 -17.99
C TYR A 379 -15.96 -2.98 -16.56
N ALA A 380 -16.15 -4.29 -16.37
CA ALA A 380 -15.79 -4.93 -15.11
C ALA A 380 -14.26 -4.92 -15.00
N ARG A 381 -13.71 -3.99 -14.19
CA ARG A 381 -12.25 -3.81 -14.08
C ARG A 381 -11.70 -4.71 -12.96
N SER A 382 -10.55 -4.32 -12.43
CA SER A 382 -10.09 -4.77 -11.12
C SER A 382 -10.78 -3.93 -10.05
N PRO A 383 -11.09 -4.50 -8.87
CA PRO A 383 -11.70 -3.72 -7.80
C PRO A 383 -10.88 -2.50 -7.39
N PHE A 384 -9.58 -2.41 -7.72
CA PHE A 384 -8.79 -1.18 -7.53
C PHE A 384 -9.33 0.02 -8.30
N PHE A 385 -9.72 -0.19 -9.56
CA PHE A 385 -10.25 0.87 -10.40
C PHE A 385 -11.71 1.18 -10.06
N ASP A 386 -12.48 0.14 -9.72
CA ASP A 386 -13.88 0.29 -9.31
C ASP A 386 -13.98 1.14 -8.04
N LEU A 387 -13.05 0.97 -7.08
CA LEU A 387 -12.98 1.81 -5.89
C LEU A 387 -12.67 3.28 -6.22
N ALA A 388 -11.93 3.57 -7.29
CA ALA A 388 -11.67 4.93 -7.71
C ALA A 388 -12.93 5.58 -8.29
N ILE A 389 -13.67 4.85 -9.14
CA ILE A 389 -14.94 5.35 -9.70
C ILE A 389 -15.96 5.57 -8.58
N LEU A 390 -16.13 4.57 -7.70
CA LEU A 390 -16.98 4.66 -6.53
C LEU A 390 -16.62 5.86 -5.64
N ARG A 391 -15.32 6.15 -5.49
CA ARG A 391 -14.86 7.29 -4.72
C ARG A 391 -15.35 8.63 -5.30
N LEU A 392 -15.39 8.77 -6.63
CA LEU A 392 -15.93 9.96 -7.28
C LEU A 392 -17.45 10.03 -7.16
N LEU A 393 -18.14 8.97 -7.59
CA LEU A 393 -19.61 8.91 -7.68
C LEU A 393 -20.33 8.87 -6.32
N CYS A 394 -19.57 8.82 -5.23
CA CYS A 394 -20.07 8.97 -3.86
C CYS A 394 -19.66 10.30 -3.19
N HIS A 395 -19.01 11.22 -3.90
CA HIS A 395 -18.47 12.45 -3.32
C HIS A 395 -19.16 13.72 -3.82
N GLY A 396 -19.55 14.60 -2.88
CA GLY A 396 -19.96 15.98 -3.17
C GLY A 396 -21.07 16.08 -4.23
N ARG A 397 -20.83 16.91 -5.25
CA ARG A 397 -21.74 17.15 -6.38
C ARG A 397 -21.73 16.04 -7.43
N TYR A 398 -20.75 15.14 -7.42
CA TYR A 398 -20.67 14.00 -8.34
C TYR A 398 -21.54 12.80 -7.91
N GLN A 399 -22.28 12.93 -6.82
CA GLN A 399 -23.05 11.85 -6.22
C GLN A 399 -24.16 11.36 -7.15
N SER A 400 -24.25 10.04 -7.33
CA SER A 400 -25.34 9.41 -8.09
C SER A 400 -26.00 8.31 -7.27
N LEU A 401 -27.22 8.58 -6.78
CA LEU A 401 -28.02 7.60 -6.04
C LEU A 401 -28.40 6.40 -6.93
N ASP A 402 -28.73 6.67 -8.20
CA ASP A 402 -29.05 5.64 -9.18
C ASP A 402 -27.89 4.66 -9.38
N PHE A 403 -26.66 5.19 -9.57
CA PHE A 403 -25.45 4.39 -9.65
C PHE A 403 -25.26 3.51 -8.42
N VAL A 404 -25.42 4.08 -7.23
CA VAL A 404 -25.26 3.35 -5.97
C VAL A 404 -26.28 2.22 -5.86
N ARG A 405 -27.56 2.47 -6.19
CA ARG A 405 -28.61 1.44 -6.16
C ARG A 405 -28.32 0.31 -7.13
N ARG A 406 -28.07 0.64 -8.41
CA ARG A 406 -27.75 -0.36 -9.44
C ARG A 406 -26.52 -1.18 -9.09
N THR A 407 -25.49 -0.51 -8.56
CA THR A 407 -24.29 -1.20 -8.06
C THR A 407 -24.64 -2.17 -6.96
N PHE A 408 -25.39 -1.71 -5.93
CA PHE A 408 -25.78 -2.54 -4.79
C PHE A 408 -26.59 -3.77 -5.21
N ASP A 409 -27.58 -3.60 -6.08
CA ASP A 409 -28.44 -4.68 -6.57
C ASP A 409 -27.64 -5.73 -7.37
N GLY A 410 -26.56 -5.31 -8.04
CA GLY A 410 -25.63 -6.19 -8.73
C GLY A 410 -24.62 -6.91 -7.82
N LEU A 411 -24.50 -6.56 -6.54
CA LEU A 411 -23.50 -7.16 -5.65
C LEU A 411 -23.87 -8.60 -5.27
N LYS A 412 -22.90 -9.50 -5.47
CA LYS A 412 -23.00 -10.89 -5.04
C LYS A 412 -22.34 -11.06 -3.67
N LEU A 413 -22.75 -12.06 -2.89
CA LEU A 413 -22.07 -12.40 -1.63
C LEU A 413 -20.62 -12.85 -1.86
N SER A 414 -20.28 -13.29 -3.07
CA SER A 414 -18.90 -13.61 -3.48
C SER A 414 -18.05 -12.38 -3.83
N THR A 415 -18.63 -11.17 -3.84
CA THR A 415 -17.88 -9.95 -4.11
C THR A 415 -16.79 -9.76 -3.06
N ASN A 416 -15.63 -9.23 -3.52
CA ASN A 416 -14.49 -8.96 -2.65
C ASN A 416 -14.92 -8.13 -1.41
N PRO A 417 -14.68 -8.62 -0.18
CA PRO A 417 -15.14 -7.93 1.03
C PRO A 417 -14.55 -6.53 1.24
N ILE A 418 -13.38 -6.23 0.67
CA ILE A 418 -12.78 -4.89 0.73
C ILE A 418 -13.60 -3.92 -0.11
N PHE A 419 -13.97 -4.35 -1.32
CA PHE A 419 -14.85 -3.55 -2.18
C PHE A 419 -16.19 -3.30 -1.49
N LEU A 420 -16.83 -4.35 -0.97
CA LEU A 420 -18.11 -4.23 -0.28
C LEU A 420 -18.04 -3.33 0.96
N ARG A 421 -16.96 -3.43 1.75
CA ARG A 421 -16.71 -2.56 2.90
C ARG A 421 -16.62 -1.09 2.47
N GLU A 422 -15.81 -0.79 1.46
CA GLU A 422 -15.63 0.58 0.97
C GLU A 422 -16.90 1.14 0.31
N PHE A 423 -17.64 0.32 -0.45
CA PHE A 423 -18.95 0.65 -0.98
C PHE A 423 -19.90 1.11 0.12
N ILE A 424 -20.06 0.32 1.18
CA ILE A 424 -20.95 0.66 2.29
C ILE A 424 -20.48 1.95 2.97
N LEU A 425 -19.18 2.09 3.28
CA LEU A 425 -18.67 3.30 3.96
C LEU A 425 -18.87 4.58 3.13
N ARG A 426 -18.69 4.51 1.81
CA ARG A 426 -18.78 5.67 0.92
C ARG A 426 -20.21 6.08 0.63
N THR A 427 -21.13 5.13 0.68
CA THR A 427 -22.56 5.40 0.46
C THR A 427 -23.24 6.00 1.68
N ARG A 428 -22.54 6.20 2.81
CA ARG A 428 -23.12 6.72 4.06
C ARG A 428 -24.02 7.94 3.88
N ASP A 429 -23.57 8.93 3.10
CA ASP A 429 -24.25 10.21 2.98
C ASP A 429 -25.39 10.16 1.93
N ILE A 430 -25.32 9.22 0.99
CA ILE A 430 -26.25 9.10 -0.15
C ILE A 430 -27.33 8.04 0.11
N ALA A 431 -26.98 6.93 0.77
CA ALA A 431 -27.84 5.78 1.02
C ALA A 431 -29.14 6.22 1.68
N ASP A 432 -30.28 5.85 1.09
CA ASP A 432 -31.60 6.10 1.64
C ASP A 432 -31.98 5.07 2.71
N ARG A 433 -33.15 5.25 3.33
CA ARG A 433 -33.65 4.34 4.36
C ARG A 433 -33.78 2.89 3.88
N GLU A 434 -34.18 2.67 2.63
CA GLU A 434 -34.37 1.33 2.06
C GLU A 434 -33.04 0.60 1.92
N MET A 435 -32.02 1.27 1.42
CA MET A 435 -30.66 0.74 1.30
C MET A 435 -30.06 0.40 2.66
N LEU A 436 -30.28 1.25 3.67
CA LEU A 436 -29.84 0.97 5.04
C LEU A 436 -30.52 -0.28 5.63
N LEU A 437 -31.80 -0.51 5.32
CA LEU A 437 -32.50 -1.73 5.70
C LEU A 437 -31.92 -2.96 4.99
N SER A 438 -31.56 -2.83 3.71
CA SER A 438 -30.90 -3.89 2.96
C SER A 438 -29.51 -4.21 3.53
N PHE A 439 -28.72 -3.21 3.93
CA PHE A 439 -27.46 -3.42 4.65
C PHE A 439 -27.67 -4.21 5.95
N ARG A 440 -28.73 -3.91 6.73
CA ARG A 440 -29.06 -4.68 7.95
C ARG A 440 -29.35 -6.14 7.65
N ARG A 441 -30.04 -6.45 6.55
CA ARG A 441 -30.33 -7.84 6.13
C ARG A 441 -29.08 -8.60 5.69
N LEU A 442 -28.10 -7.89 5.10
CA LEU A 442 -26.82 -8.48 4.69
C LEU A 442 -25.87 -8.73 5.87
N TYR A 443 -26.05 -8.03 6.98
CA TYR A 443 -25.13 -8.02 8.12
C TYR A 443 -24.66 -9.42 8.55
N SER A 444 -25.55 -10.40 8.71
CA SER A 444 -25.16 -11.75 9.16
C SER A 444 -24.47 -12.61 8.09
N LYS A 445 -24.50 -12.20 6.83
CA LYS A 445 -24.02 -12.97 5.66
C LYS A 445 -22.64 -12.52 5.17
N VAL A 446 -22.09 -11.45 5.73
CA VAL A 446 -20.87 -10.81 5.24
C VAL A 446 -19.73 -10.91 6.26
N SER A 447 -18.51 -10.74 5.79
CA SER A 447 -17.33 -10.84 6.64
C SER A 447 -17.27 -9.72 7.69
N LEU A 448 -16.45 -9.93 8.72
CA LEU A 448 -16.33 -9.01 9.85
C LEU A 448 -16.02 -7.55 9.45
N PRO A 449 -15.08 -7.25 8.54
CA PRO A 449 -14.82 -5.88 8.11
C PRO A 449 -16.04 -5.19 7.51
N VAL A 450 -16.88 -5.93 6.77
CA VAL A 450 -18.11 -5.41 6.18
C VAL A 450 -19.17 -5.18 7.24
N ARG A 451 -19.33 -6.10 8.21
CA ARG A 451 -20.22 -5.90 9.37
C ARG A 451 -19.88 -4.63 10.14
N ARG A 452 -18.59 -4.36 10.36
CA ARG A 452 -18.10 -3.13 10.99
C ARG A 452 -18.49 -1.88 10.19
N ALA A 453 -18.40 -1.93 8.85
CA ALA A 453 -18.85 -0.83 7.99
C ALA A 453 -20.36 -0.60 8.03
N ILE A 454 -21.16 -1.67 7.94
CA ILE A 454 -22.63 -1.60 8.04
C ILE A 454 -23.05 -0.95 9.36
N PHE A 455 -22.47 -1.41 10.47
CA PHE A 455 -22.75 -0.84 11.78
C PHE A 455 -22.43 0.66 11.82
N HIS A 456 -21.27 1.06 11.31
CA HIS A 456 -20.84 2.45 11.31
C HIS A 456 -21.76 3.36 10.49
N VAL A 457 -22.18 2.91 9.31
CA VAL A 457 -23.07 3.67 8.43
C VAL A 457 -24.45 3.85 9.07
N ILE A 458 -25.01 2.79 9.65
CA ILE A 458 -26.30 2.85 10.36
C ILE A 458 -26.22 3.73 11.61
N GLU A 459 -25.12 3.66 12.35
CA GLU A 459 -24.86 4.49 13.53
C GLU A 459 -24.85 5.98 13.18
N LYS A 460 -24.26 6.34 12.04
CA LYS A 460 -24.07 7.73 11.64
C LYS A 460 -25.18 8.31 10.79
N SER A 461 -26.00 7.48 10.16
CA SER A 461 -27.10 7.94 9.32
C SER A 461 -28.19 8.61 10.15
N ASP A 462 -28.71 9.73 9.70
CA ASP A 462 -29.89 10.43 10.22
C ASP A 462 -31.21 9.90 9.60
N LYS A 463 -31.13 9.13 8.51
CA LYS A 463 -32.30 8.60 7.77
C LYS A 463 -33.02 7.45 8.46
N LEU A 464 -32.49 6.97 9.59
CA LEU A 464 -33.13 5.97 10.45
C LEU A 464 -33.46 6.59 11.80
N LEU A 465 -34.69 6.35 12.28
CA LEU A 465 -35.13 6.79 13.60
C LEU A 465 -34.33 6.10 14.71
N ASP A 466 -34.08 6.81 15.80
CA ASP A 466 -33.30 6.28 16.94
C ASP A 466 -33.97 5.07 17.60
N GLY A 467 -35.30 4.98 17.57
CA GLY A 467 -36.04 3.80 17.99
C GLY A 467 -35.64 2.55 17.22
N GLU A 468 -35.56 2.69 15.90
CA GLU A 468 -35.22 1.62 14.98
C GLU A 468 -33.74 1.19 15.12
N LYS A 469 -32.83 2.15 15.17
CA LYS A 469 -31.40 1.88 15.41
C LYS A 469 -31.17 1.17 16.73
N TYR A 470 -31.83 1.61 17.79
CA TYR A 470 -31.68 1.05 19.13
C TYR A 470 -32.08 -0.44 19.20
N ALA A 471 -33.21 -0.80 18.60
CA ALA A 471 -33.64 -2.20 18.55
C ALA A 471 -32.59 -3.08 17.86
N TRP A 472 -31.99 -2.59 16.78
CA TRP A 472 -30.94 -3.28 16.06
C TRP A 472 -29.63 -3.35 16.85
N PHE A 473 -29.18 -2.27 17.48
CA PHE A 473 -27.98 -2.29 18.33
C PHE A 473 -28.11 -3.24 19.52
N LYS A 474 -29.32 -3.40 20.09
CA LYS A 474 -29.59 -4.40 21.12
C LYS A 474 -29.41 -5.83 20.59
N GLN A 475 -29.83 -6.09 19.35
CA GLN A 475 -29.60 -7.37 18.69
C GLN A 475 -28.11 -7.61 18.46
N VAL A 476 -27.41 -6.64 17.85
CA VAL A 476 -25.96 -6.71 17.59
C VAL A 476 -25.17 -6.95 18.88
N HIS A 477 -25.46 -6.21 19.94
CA HIS A 477 -24.76 -6.36 21.23
C HIS A 477 -24.89 -7.78 21.82
N LYS A 478 -26.04 -8.43 21.62
CA LYS A 478 -26.31 -9.80 22.09
C LYS A 478 -25.65 -10.87 21.23
N SER A 479 -25.74 -10.75 19.90
CA SER A 479 -25.35 -11.81 18.98
C SER A 479 -23.90 -11.75 18.53
N GLU A 480 -23.27 -10.57 18.56
CA GLU A 480 -21.98 -10.37 17.92
C GLU A 480 -20.83 -10.88 18.80
N ALA A 481 -19.87 -11.61 18.22
CA ALA A 481 -18.66 -12.04 18.93
C ALA A 481 -17.59 -10.95 18.91
N ASP A 482 -17.55 -10.16 17.84
CA ASP A 482 -16.60 -9.08 17.64
C ASP A 482 -16.62 -8.07 18.79
N HIS A 483 -15.44 -7.88 19.37
CA HIS A 483 -15.29 -7.05 20.56
C HIS A 483 -15.64 -5.59 20.26
N TYR A 484 -15.19 -5.08 19.11
CA TYR A 484 -15.42 -3.70 18.71
C TYR A 484 -16.92 -3.41 18.56
N LEU A 485 -17.64 -4.22 17.79
CA LEU A 485 -19.08 -4.06 17.57
C LEU A 485 -19.88 -4.19 18.88
N LYS A 486 -19.49 -5.12 19.76
CA LYS A 486 -20.09 -5.24 21.10
C LYS A 486 -19.96 -3.97 21.93
N VAL A 487 -18.76 -3.38 22.00
CA VAL A 487 -18.52 -2.15 22.79
C VAL A 487 -19.27 -0.98 22.19
N MET A 488 -19.20 -0.78 20.88
CA MET A 488 -19.88 0.34 20.22
C MET A 488 -21.40 0.25 20.38
N ALA A 489 -21.98 -0.94 20.22
CA ALA A 489 -23.39 -1.16 20.49
C ALA A 489 -23.74 -0.86 21.96
N GLY A 490 -22.92 -1.33 22.91
CA GLY A 490 -23.12 -1.08 24.34
C GLY A 490 -23.09 0.40 24.72
N VAL A 491 -22.14 1.16 24.19
CA VAL A 491 -22.04 2.62 24.40
C VAL A 491 -23.32 3.33 23.93
N ARG A 492 -23.88 2.92 22.79
CA ARG A 492 -25.11 3.50 22.24
C ARG A 492 -26.37 3.10 23.00
N LEU A 493 -26.39 1.89 23.58
CA LEU A 493 -27.46 1.48 24.49
C LEU A 493 -27.42 2.29 25.79
N GLY A 494 -26.22 2.57 26.33
CA GLY A 494 -26.02 3.33 27.56
C GLY A 494 -26.20 4.84 27.44
N SER A 495 -26.04 5.44 26.26
CA SER A 495 -26.30 6.88 26.06
C SER A 495 -27.79 7.22 26.13
N ARG A 496 -28.68 6.29 25.75
CA ARG A 496 -30.13 6.49 25.76
C ARG A 496 -30.74 6.30 27.14
N SER A 497 -30.15 5.48 28.01
CA SER A 497 -30.57 5.38 29.41
C SER A 497 -30.26 6.65 30.21
N LYS A 498 -29.20 7.37 29.85
CA LYS A 498 -28.86 8.69 30.42
C LYS A 498 -29.64 9.88 29.85
N GLN A 499 -30.34 9.71 28.73
CA GLN A 499 -31.25 10.72 28.18
C GLN A 499 -32.71 10.52 28.63
N LYS A 500 -33.02 9.36 29.21
CA LYS A 500 -34.34 9.02 29.77
C LYS A 500 -34.39 9.11 31.31
N ALA A 501 -33.25 9.26 31.96
CA ALA A 501 -33.08 9.60 33.37
C ALA A 501 -32.64 11.06 33.43
#